data_AF-A0A3S3QGW1-F1
#
_entry.id   AF-A0A3S3QGW1-F1
#
_cell.length_a   1.000
_cell.length_b   1.000
_cell.length_c   1.000
_cell.angle_alpha   90.00
_cell.angle_beta   90.00
_cell.angle_gamma   90.00
#
_symmetry.space_group_name_H-M   'P 1'
#
loop_
_entity.id
_entity.type
_entity.pdbx_description
1 polymer ?
#
loop_
_entity_poly.entity_id
_entity_poly.type
_entity_poly.pdbx_seq_one_letter_code
_entity_poly.pdbx_strand_id
1 'polypeptide(L)'
;MQEAVACIEERIVGQRNCMRLLGCFPRVDMRPKYIGSFGFIGTGAMSDWFAERLEHEGYRTLMTGRSTELRPEEMIPQVDVVVVCVPISFTADTVRQYGPLIEDGKALILLAGESETTVETALEVTGSGVEIMLVHNLWGPGGNHEG
;
A
#
# COMPACT_ATOMS: atom_id res chain seq x y z
N MET A 1 -10.29 8.97 28.58
CA MET A 1 -11.23 8.54 27.51
C MET A 1 -12.10 7.36 27.94
N GLN A 2 -11.54 6.31 28.56
CA GLN A 2 -12.33 5.20 29.14
C GLN A 2 -13.37 5.68 30.18
N GLU A 3 -13.01 6.63 31.04
CA GLU A 3 -13.95 7.24 32.00
C GLU A 3 -15.13 7.97 31.33
N ALA A 4 -14.89 8.59 30.16
CA ALA A 4 -15.95 9.25 29.40
C ALA A 4 -16.91 8.22 28.78
N VAL A 5 -16.38 7.09 28.28
CA VAL A 5 -17.21 5.99 27.77
C VAL A 5 -18.04 5.40 28.92
N ALA A 6 -17.43 5.11 30.07
CA ALA A 6 -18.14 4.59 31.24
C ALA A 6 -19.25 5.54 31.73
N CYS A 7 -18.99 6.85 31.74
CA CYS A 7 -19.98 7.86 32.10
C CYS A 7 -21.20 7.83 31.14
N ILE A 8 -20.98 7.69 29.84
CA ILE A 8 -22.05 7.62 28.84
C ILE A 8 -22.85 6.31 28.98
N GLU A 9 -22.16 5.18 29.14
CA GLU A 9 -22.81 3.87 29.34
C GLU A 9 -23.73 3.88 30.57
N GLU A 10 -23.25 4.44 31.68
CA GLU A 10 -24.00 4.43 32.95
C GLU A 10 -25.07 5.51 33.03
N ARG A 11 -24.80 6.73 32.57
CA ARG A 11 -25.68 7.88 32.80
C ARG A 11 -26.62 8.19 31.64
N ILE A 12 -26.31 7.74 30.42
CA ILE A 12 -27.12 8.02 29.24
C ILE A 12 -27.78 6.75 28.72
N VAL A 13 -27.00 5.70 28.45
CA VAL A 13 -27.52 4.47 27.83
C VAL A 13 -28.18 3.55 28.85
N GLY A 14 -27.69 3.53 30.09
CA GLY A 14 -28.21 2.69 31.17
C GLY A 14 -27.84 1.21 31.04
N GLN A 15 -26.86 0.89 30.18
CA GLN A 15 -26.35 -0.46 29.97
C GLN A 15 -24.82 -0.45 29.98
N ARG A 16 -24.22 -1.28 30.83
CA ARG A 16 -22.76 -1.41 30.91
C ARG A 16 -22.22 -2.22 29.73
N ASN A 17 -21.02 -1.88 29.26
CA ASN A 17 -20.31 -2.54 28.15
C ASN A 17 -21.06 -2.48 26.80
N CYS A 18 -21.98 -1.54 26.62
CA CYS A 18 -22.72 -1.37 25.37
C CYS A 18 -21.95 -0.57 24.32
N MET A 19 -20.86 0.11 24.71
CA MET A 19 -20.00 0.89 23.85
C MET A 19 -18.59 0.31 23.83
N ARG A 20 -18.04 0.07 22.65
CA ARG A 20 -16.65 -0.35 22.47
C ARG A 20 -15.89 0.76 21.75
N LEU A 21 -14.84 1.26 22.38
CA LEU A 21 -13.96 2.25 21.78
C LEU A 21 -13.02 1.53 20.80
N LEU A 22 -13.22 1.77 19.51
CA LEU A 22 -12.43 1.19 18.43
C LEU A 22 -11.48 2.27 17.87
N GLY A 23 -10.18 1.97 17.77
CA GLY A 23 -9.22 2.85 17.08
C GLY A 23 -8.78 4.11 17.84
N CYS A 24 -8.95 4.18 19.16
CA CYS A 24 -8.30 5.25 19.94
C CYS A 24 -6.79 5.00 20.05
N PHE A 25 -6.00 6.07 20.01
CA PHE A 25 -4.56 6.01 20.20
C PHE A 25 -4.18 5.35 21.55
N PRO A 26 -3.13 4.50 21.59
CA PRO A 26 -2.37 4.02 20.44
C PRO A 26 -3.19 3.03 19.60
N ARG A 27 -3.08 3.13 18.26
CA ARG A 27 -3.81 2.28 17.31
C ARG A 27 -3.63 0.82 17.68
N VAL A 28 -4.72 0.16 18.06
CA VAL A 28 -4.76 -1.29 18.17
C VAL A 28 -5.14 -1.82 16.79
N ASP A 29 -4.23 -2.58 16.18
CA ASP A 29 -4.49 -3.24 14.90
C ASP A 29 -5.51 -4.36 15.11
N MET A 30 -6.71 -4.16 14.57
CA MET A 30 -7.86 -5.05 14.84
C MET A 30 -8.16 -6.02 13.70
N ARG A 31 -7.31 -6.08 12.67
CA ARG A 31 -7.49 -7.00 11.53
C ARG A 31 -6.26 -7.89 11.40
N PRO A 32 -6.43 -9.18 11.11
CA PRO A 32 -5.30 -9.99 10.67
C PRO A 32 -4.71 -9.36 9.41
N LYS A 33 -3.42 -9.04 9.45
CA LYS A 33 -2.65 -8.62 8.28
C LYS A 33 -2.29 -9.85 7.47
N TYR A 34 -2.92 -10.03 6.31
CA TYR A 34 -2.56 -11.09 5.35
C TYR A 34 -1.39 -10.68 4.46
N ILE A 35 -1.11 -9.39 4.36
CA ILE A 35 0.04 -8.80 3.67
C ILE A 35 1.10 -8.46 4.73
N GLY A 36 2.33 -8.92 4.53
CA GLY A 36 3.47 -8.60 5.40
C GLY A 36 4.52 -7.72 4.73
N SER A 37 4.52 -7.64 3.39
CA SER A 37 5.62 -7.05 2.65
C SER A 37 5.22 -6.37 1.33
N PHE A 38 5.95 -5.30 1.00
CA PHE A 38 5.77 -4.49 -0.19
C PHE A 38 7.09 -4.34 -0.94
N GLY A 39 7.01 -4.33 -2.27
CA GLY A 39 8.15 -4.18 -3.13
C GLY A 39 7.93 -3.10 -4.18
N PHE A 40 8.76 -2.06 -4.20
CA PHE A 40 8.61 -0.94 -5.10
C PHE A 40 9.51 -1.08 -6.32
N ILE A 41 8.93 -0.87 -7.49
CA ILE A 41 9.64 -0.63 -8.75
C ILE A 41 9.60 0.88 -8.99
N GLY A 42 10.74 1.52 -8.76
CA GLY A 42 10.93 2.97 -8.74
C GLY A 42 11.36 3.47 -7.37
N THR A 43 12.45 4.23 -7.30
CA THR A 43 13.03 4.83 -6.09
C THR A 43 12.91 6.35 -6.10
N GLY A 44 11.76 6.85 -6.54
CA GLY A 44 11.46 8.28 -6.50
C GLY A 44 10.96 8.71 -5.13
N ALA A 45 10.89 10.01 -4.89
CA ALA A 45 10.42 10.55 -3.61
C ALA A 45 9.04 10.00 -3.18
N MET A 46 8.14 9.72 -4.14
CA MET A 46 6.82 9.14 -3.83
C MET A 46 6.94 7.73 -3.27
N SER A 47 7.81 6.90 -3.85
CA SER A 47 8.06 5.55 -3.36
C SER A 47 8.64 5.58 -1.96
N ASP A 48 9.63 6.45 -1.71
CA ASP A 48 10.25 6.61 -0.38
C ASP A 48 9.22 7.05 0.67
N TRP A 49 8.38 8.05 0.31
CA TRP A 49 7.31 8.56 1.17
C TRP A 49 6.26 7.50 1.52
N PHE A 50 5.95 6.59 0.59
CA PHE A 50 5.04 5.47 0.82
C PHE A 50 5.70 4.37 1.64
N ALA A 51 6.94 4.02 1.32
CA ALA A 51 7.71 3.00 2.02
C ALA A 51 7.85 3.35 3.50
N GLU A 52 8.24 4.59 3.83
CA GLU A 52 8.36 5.06 5.22
C GLU A 52 7.05 4.88 6.02
N ARG A 53 5.90 5.20 5.40
CA ARG A 53 4.59 5.03 6.04
C ARG A 53 4.23 3.56 6.26
N LEU A 54 4.51 2.71 5.28
CA LEU A 54 4.25 1.28 5.39
C LEU A 54 5.13 0.64 6.48
N GLU A 55 6.40 1.05 6.56
CA GLU A 55 7.31 0.60 7.61
C GLU A 55 6.84 1.04 9.00
N HIS A 56 6.35 2.27 9.13
CA HIS A 56 5.77 2.76 10.39
C HIS A 56 4.51 1.99 10.81
N GLU A 57 3.79 1.40 9.86
CA GLU A 57 2.64 0.51 10.12
C GLU A 57 3.05 -0.97 10.32
N GLY A 58 4.36 -1.27 10.28
CA GLY A 58 4.94 -2.58 10.57
C GLY A 58 5.09 -3.52 9.36
N TYR A 59 4.99 -3.00 8.14
CA TYR A 59 5.25 -3.79 6.93
C TYR A 59 6.73 -3.76 6.55
N ARG A 60 7.23 -4.84 5.95
CA ARG A 60 8.58 -4.84 5.33
C ARG A 60 8.50 -4.20 3.96
N THR A 61 9.43 -3.30 3.63
CA THR A 61 9.52 -2.74 2.27
C THR A 61 10.85 -3.08 1.60
N LEU A 62 10.81 -3.32 0.29
CA LEU A 62 11.98 -3.48 -0.56
C LEU A 62 11.87 -2.49 -1.72
N MET A 63 12.97 -1.85 -2.06
CA MET A 63 13.01 -0.80 -3.07
C MET A 63 13.94 -1.21 -4.22
N THR A 64 13.46 -1.08 -5.45
CA THR A 64 14.24 -1.36 -6.65
C THR A 64 14.17 -0.19 -7.63
N GLY A 65 15.29 0.12 -8.26
CA GLY A 65 15.41 1.20 -9.22
C GLY A 65 16.69 1.10 -10.04
N ARG A 66 16.94 2.13 -10.85
CA ARG A 66 18.13 2.15 -11.72
C ARG A 66 19.45 2.13 -10.92
N SER A 67 19.44 2.73 -9.72
CA SER A 67 20.61 2.88 -8.86
C SER A 67 20.72 1.83 -7.76
N THR A 68 19.75 0.91 -7.61
CA THR A 68 19.81 -0.15 -6.60
C THR A 68 20.54 -1.37 -7.14
N GLU A 69 21.20 -2.13 -6.27
CA GLU A 69 21.76 -3.44 -6.63
C GLU A 69 20.65 -4.46 -6.83
N LEU A 70 19.69 -4.51 -5.89
CA LEU A 70 18.51 -5.37 -5.97
C LEU A 70 17.67 -5.01 -7.21
N ARG A 71 17.39 -6.01 -8.04
CA ARG A 71 16.57 -5.88 -9.25
C ARG A 71 15.13 -6.32 -9.03
N PRO A 72 14.16 -5.78 -9.81
CA PRO A 72 12.75 -6.15 -9.67
C PRO A 72 12.53 -7.68 -9.74
N GLU A 73 13.23 -8.37 -10.63
CA GLU A 73 13.13 -9.84 -10.79
C GLU A 73 13.53 -10.61 -9.53
N GLU A 74 14.47 -10.08 -8.75
CA GLU A 74 14.91 -10.66 -7.48
C GLU A 74 13.99 -10.26 -6.32
N MET A 75 13.38 -9.08 -6.39
CA MET A 75 12.52 -8.52 -5.36
C MET A 75 11.10 -9.11 -5.38
N ILE A 76 10.50 -9.25 -6.56
CA ILE A 76 9.11 -9.71 -6.74
C ILE A 76 8.79 -11.01 -6.00
N PRO A 77 9.62 -12.08 -6.05
CA PRO A 77 9.32 -13.31 -5.30
C PRO A 77 9.38 -13.13 -3.77
N GLN A 78 9.99 -12.06 -3.27
CA GLN A 78 10.17 -11.83 -1.82
C GLN A 78 9.04 -11.03 -1.16
N VAL A 79 8.09 -10.50 -1.95
CA VAL A 79 7.05 -9.58 -1.46
C VAL A 79 5.64 -10.10 -1.74
N ASP A 80 4.69 -9.68 -0.92
CA ASP A 80 3.26 -9.99 -1.10
C ASP A 80 2.60 -9.02 -2.09
N VAL A 81 3.10 -7.77 -2.12
CA VAL A 81 2.56 -6.69 -2.95
C VAL A 81 3.68 -6.04 -3.74
N VAL A 82 3.52 -5.95 -5.06
CA VAL A 82 4.41 -5.20 -5.96
C VAL A 82 3.77 -3.85 -6.24
N VAL A 83 4.53 -2.78 -6.09
CA VAL A 83 4.11 -1.40 -6.32
C VAL A 83 4.92 -0.82 -7.48
N VAL A 84 4.25 -0.49 -8.58
CA VAL A 84 4.88 0.22 -9.71
C VAL A 84 4.72 1.71 -9.49
N CYS A 85 5.83 2.40 -9.24
CA CYS A 85 5.89 3.83 -8.95
C CYS A 85 7.01 4.50 -9.78
N VAL A 86 6.79 4.51 -11.10
CA VAL A 86 7.68 5.08 -12.12
C VAL A 86 6.99 6.25 -12.83
N PRO A 87 7.70 7.08 -13.62
CA PRO A 87 7.03 8.11 -14.41
C PRO A 87 6.01 7.48 -15.36
N ILE A 88 4.87 8.15 -15.56
CA ILE A 88 3.69 7.62 -16.30
C ILE A 88 4.07 7.02 -17.66
N SER A 89 4.98 7.67 -18.39
CA SER A 89 5.45 7.22 -19.70
C SER A 89 6.14 5.84 -19.71
N PHE A 90 6.53 5.32 -18.55
CA PHE A 90 7.19 4.03 -18.39
C PHE A 90 6.33 3.00 -17.67
N THR A 91 5.14 3.36 -17.18
CA THR A 91 4.34 2.48 -16.33
C THR A 91 3.88 1.23 -17.09
N ALA A 92 3.30 1.39 -18.28
CA ALA A 92 2.85 0.24 -19.08
C ALA A 92 4.00 -0.70 -19.45
N ASP A 93 5.15 -0.17 -19.87
CA ASP A 93 6.32 -0.98 -20.21
C ASP A 93 6.89 -1.72 -18.98
N THR A 94 6.90 -1.05 -17.83
CA THR A 94 7.30 -1.68 -16.55
C THR A 94 6.36 -2.84 -16.21
N VAL A 95 5.04 -2.65 -16.38
CA VAL A 95 4.05 -3.70 -16.14
C VAL A 95 4.20 -4.85 -17.13
N ARG A 96 4.44 -4.59 -18.42
CA ARG A 96 4.70 -5.66 -19.41
C ARG A 96 5.93 -6.49 -19.05
N GLN A 97 6.98 -5.83 -18.59
CA GLN A 97 8.23 -6.49 -18.26
C GLN A 97 8.11 -7.36 -17.00
N TYR A 98 7.46 -6.86 -15.95
CA TYR A 98 7.51 -7.48 -14.63
C TYR A 98 6.19 -8.13 -14.17
N GLY A 99 5.06 -7.74 -14.74
CA GLY A 99 3.75 -8.31 -14.44
C GLY A 99 3.68 -9.85 -14.59
N PRO A 100 4.28 -10.45 -15.63
CA PRO A 100 4.35 -11.92 -15.75
C PRO A 100 5.11 -12.65 -14.63
N LEU A 101 5.92 -11.93 -13.84
CA LEU A 101 6.68 -12.49 -12.73
C LEU A 101 5.88 -12.49 -11.42
N ILE A 102 4.71 -11.84 -11.38
CA ILE A 102 3.87 -11.74 -10.20
C ILE A 102 2.98 -12.99 -10.13
N GLU A 103 3.21 -13.82 -9.13
CA GLU A 103 2.49 -15.06 -8.90
C GLU A 103 1.06 -14.83 -8.37
N ASP A 104 0.17 -15.78 -8.64
CA ASP A 104 -1.19 -15.78 -8.09
C ASP A 104 -1.18 -15.71 -6.54
N GLY A 105 -2.14 -14.98 -5.98
CA GLY A 105 -2.23 -14.71 -4.53
C GLY A 105 -1.43 -13.50 -4.06
N LYS A 106 -0.70 -12.83 -4.96
CA LYS A 106 -0.05 -11.54 -4.72
C LYS A 106 -0.87 -10.38 -5.29
N ALA A 107 -0.50 -9.15 -4.96
CA ALA A 107 -1.13 -7.95 -5.51
C ALA A 107 -0.16 -7.06 -6.29
N LEU A 108 -0.68 -6.40 -7.32
CA LEU A 108 -0.01 -5.36 -8.09
C LEU A 108 -0.73 -4.01 -7.85
N ILE A 109 0.00 -3.05 -7.28
CA ILE A 109 -0.47 -1.68 -7.11
C ILE A 109 0.20 -0.78 -8.15
N LEU A 110 -0.61 -0.10 -8.94
CA LEU A 110 -0.18 0.88 -9.93
C LEU A 110 -0.31 2.28 -9.32
N LEU A 111 0.81 2.89 -8.91
CA LEU A 111 0.85 4.29 -8.47
C LEU A 111 1.06 5.20 -9.69
N ALA A 112 -0.01 5.41 -10.46
CA ALA A 112 0.03 6.20 -11.69
C ALA A 112 -1.18 7.14 -11.80
N GLY A 113 -1.00 8.26 -12.50
CA GLY A 113 -2.08 9.22 -12.77
C GLY A 113 -2.96 8.89 -13.98
N GLU A 114 -2.52 7.97 -14.85
CA GLU A 114 -3.23 7.58 -16.08
C GLU A 114 -3.69 6.12 -16.01
N SER A 115 -4.97 5.87 -16.35
CA SER A 115 -5.68 4.67 -15.93
C SER A 115 -5.87 3.59 -16.99
N GLU A 116 -6.32 3.92 -18.21
CA GLU A 116 -6.82 2.91 -19.16
C GLU A 116 -5.70 1.97 -19.63
N THR A 117 -4.71 2.49 -20.35
CA THR A 117 -3.62 1.68 -20.91
C THR A 117 -2.89 0.86 -19.85
N THR A 118 -2.68 1.43 -18.66
CA THR A 118 -1.92 0.78 -17.58
C THR A 118 -2.68 -0.41 -16.99
N VAL A 119 -3.97 -0.23 -16.70
CA VAL A 119 -4.81 -1.28 -16.11
C VAL A 119 -5.05 -2.39 -17.12
N GLU A 120 -5.34 -2.04 -18.39
CA GLU A 120 -5.49 -3.03 -19.46
C GLU A 120 -4.22 -3.86 -19.63
N THR A 121 -3.06 -3.21 -19.66
CA THR A 121 -1.78 -3.89 -19.75
C THR A 121 -1.57 -4.83 -18.55
N ALA A 122 -1.90 -4.39 -17.32
CA ALA A 122 -1.79 -5.24 -16.13
C ALA A 122 -2.68 -6.48 -16.25
N LEU A 123 -3.96 -6.30 -16.60
CA LEU A 123 -4.91 -7.40 -16.79
C LEU A 123 -4.50 -8.37 -17.90
N GLU A 124 -3.81 -7.89 -18.94
CA GLU A 124 -3.32 -8.73 -20.04
C GLU A 124 -2.13 -9.61 -19.62
N VAL A 125 -1.21 -9.07 -18.82
CA VAL A 125 0.11 -9.71 -18.60
C VAL A 125 0.25 -10.42 -17.25
N THR A 126 -0.63 -10.17 -16.28
CA THR A 126 -0.61 -10.85 -14.98
C THR A 126 -1.50 -12.10 -14.97
N GLY A 127 -1.22 -13.04 -14.06
CA GLY A 127 -2.12 -14.18 -13.80
C GLY A 127 -3.49 -13.74 -13.26
N SER A 128 -4.52 -14.57 -13.47
CA SER A 128 -5.89 -14.28 -13.02
C SER A 128 -6.05 -14.26 -11.50
N GLY A 129 -5.09 -14.82 -10.76
CA GLY A 129 -5.05 -14.78 -9.30
C GLY A 129 -4.27 -13.59 -8.74
N VAL A 130 -3.78 -12.68 -9.57
CA VAL A 130 -3.12 -11.44 -9.13
C VAL A 130 -4.17 -10.35 -8.92
N GLU A 131 -4.20 -9.77 -7.71
CA GLU A 131 -5.08 -8.63 -7.44
C GLU A 131 -4.48 -7.34 -7.99
N ILE A 132 -5.21 -6.64 -8.87
CA ILE A 132 -4.74 -5.39 -9.49
C ILE A 132 -5.48 -4.21 -8.87
N MET A 133 -4.72 -3.21 -8.40
CA MET A 133 -5.26 -1.94 -7.89
C MET A 133 -4.56 -0.75 -8.52
N LEU A 134 -5.33 0.13 -9.16
CA LEU A 134 -4.85 1.45 -9.58
C LEU A 134 -5.09 2.47 -8.46
N VAL A 135 -4.05 3.23 -8.12
CA VAL A 135 -4.12 4.29 -7.12
C VAL A 135 -3.59 5.59 -7.70
N HIS A 136 -4.46 6.58 -7.78
CA HIS A 136 -4.07 7.95 -8.10
C HIS A 136 -3.97 8.76 -6.81
N ASN A 137 -2.73 9.01 -6.35
CA ASN A 137 -2.50 9.79 -5.15
C ASN A 137 -2.61 11.28 -5.44
N LEU A 138 -3.50 11.95 -4.70
CA LEU A 138 -3.69 13.40 -4.77
C LEU A 138 -2.73 14.18 -3.86
N TRP A 139 -1.88 13.49 -3.10
CA TRP A 139 -0.90 14.04 -2.17
C TRP A 139 0.38 13.19 -2.16
N GLY A 140 1.48 13.78 -1.70
CA GLY A 140 2.78 13.11 -1.67
C GLY A 140 3.90 13.97 -1.06
N PRO A 141 5.17 13.61 -1.32
CA PRO A 141 6.34 14.35 -0.82
C PRO A 141 6.35 15.76 -1.42
N GLY A 142 6.05 16.76 -0.59
CA GLY A 142 5.89 18.15 -1.02
C GLY A 142 4.66 18.85 -0.41
N GLY A 143 3.75 18.10 0.23
CA GLY A 143 2.60 18.65 0.96
C GLY A 143 2.91 19.35 2.28
N ASN A 144 4.16 19.71 2.55
CA ASN A 144 4.56 20.60 3.65
C ASN A 144 5.22 21.86 3.06
N HIS A 145 4.40 22.78 2.55
CA HIS A 145 4.65 24.21 2.72
C HIS A 145 3.70 24.67 3.82
N GLU A 146 4.29 24.94 4.99
CA GLU A 146 3.85 25.68 6.18
C GLU A 146 2.36 25.99 6.43
N GLY A 147 1.92 25.72 7.67
CA GLY A 147 0.67 26.18 8.27
C GLY A 147 0.33 25.47 9.57
#